data_AF-A0A8H9WHI3-F1
#
_entry.id   AF-A0A8H9WHI3-F1
#
_cell.length_a   1.000
_cell.length_b   1.000
_cell.length_c   1.000
_cell.angle_alpha   90.00
_cell.angle_beta   90.00
_cell.angle_gamma   90.00
#
_symmetry.space_group_name_H-M   'P 1'
#
loop_
_entity.id
_entity.type
_entity.pdbx_description
1 polymer ?
#
loop_
_entity_poly.entity_id
_entity_poly.type
_entity_poly.pdbx_seq_one_letter_code
_entity_poly.pdbx_strand_id
1 'polypeptide(L)'
;MIGWTHEKSRAEVSDHAPVFIALGRARLDASASVVQSTNRTASNSAPAARTSLPTLASAATQTSPALAGGVRGNRRSNIYHRPDCPSYNRIGANNRVEFPSAQAAIAAGYRLAGNCR
;
A
#
# COMPACT_ATOMS: atom_id res chain seq x y z
N MET A 1 32.58 -10.85 -12.94
CA MET A 1 31.52 -10.19 -12.15
C MET A 1 30.17 -10.68 -12.66
N ILE A 2 29.34 -11.24 -11.79
CA ILE A 2 28.13 -12.04 -12.12
C ILE A 2 26.92 -11.23 -12.62
N GLY A 3 27.10 -9.98 -13.07
CA GLY A 3 26.04 -9.19 -13.73
C GLY A 3 24.76 -8.94 -12.91
N TRP A 4 24.83 -9.13 -11.58
CA TRP A 4 23.69 -9.00 -10.69
C TRP A 4 23.69 -7.61 -10.04
N THR A 5 22.63 -6.85 -10.29
CA THR A 5 22.40 -5.54 -9.68
C THR A 5 21.61 -5.70 -8.39
N HIS A 6 21.75 -4.73 -7.48
CA HIS A 6 21.05 -4.73 -6.19
C HIS A 6 19.51 -4.90 -6.33
N GLU A 7 18.91 -4.21 -7.29
CA GLU A 7 17.48 -4.29 -7.56
C GLU A 7 17.05 -5.66 -8.07
N LYS A 8 17.85 -6.27 -8.96
CA LYS A 8 17.61 -7.63 -9.46
C LYS A 8 17.74 -8.67 -8.34
N SER A 9 18.72 -8.52 -7.45
CA SER A 9 18.86 -9.41 -6.30
C SER A 9 17.67 -9.31 -5.34
N ARG A 10 17.14 -8.11 -5.09
CA ARG A 10 15.96 -7.92 -4.23
C ARG A 10 14.66 -8.47 -4.84
N ALA A 11 14.55 -8.47 -6.17
CA ALA A 11 13.40 -9.05 -6.86
C ALA A 11 13.42 -10.58 -6.84
N GLU A 12 14.61 -11.18 -6.95
CA GLU A 12 14.76 -12.64 -7.07
C GLU A 12 14.96 -13.35 -5.72
N VAL A 13 15.52 -12.65 -4.73
CA VAL A 13 15.77 -13.19 -3.39
C VAL A 13 14.74 -12.62 -2.43
N SER A 14 13.80 -13.46 -2.01
CA SER A 14 12.81 -13.10 -0.98
C SER A 14 13.51 -12.95 0.38
N ASP A 15 13.54 -11.74 0.93
CA ASP A 15 13.94 -11.45 2.33
C ASP A 15 12.93 -12.01 3.36
N HIS A 16 11.82 -12.58 2.90
CA HIS A 16 10.71 -13.02 3.74
C HIS A 16 10.92 -14.47 4.23
N ALA A 17 12.02 -14.73 4.92
CA ALA A 17 12.25 -15.98 5.62
C ALA A 17 11.43 -16.00 6.93
N PRO A 18 10.49 -16.94 7.13
CA PRO A 18 9.79 -17.05 8.41
C PRO A 18 10.77 -17.47 9.50
N VAL A 19 10.79 -16.72 10.61
CA VAL A 19 11.52 -17.09 11.82
C VAL A 19 10.55 -17.84 12.74
N PHE A 20 10.88 -19.09 13.07
CA PHE A 20 10.14 -19.90 14.03
C PHE A 20 10.91 -19.96 15.36
N ILE A 21 10.22 -19.76 16.48
CA ILE A 21 10.81 -19.87 17.84
C ILE A 21 10.13 -21.03 18.56
N ALA A 22 10.91 -22.01 19.01
CA ALA A 22 10.43 -23.12 19.83
C ALA A 22 10.54 -22.76 21.32
N LEU A 23 9.41 -22.46 21.95
CA LEU A 23 9.35 -22.26 23.41
C LEU A 23 9.08 -23.63 24.05
N GLY A 24 10.12 -24.30 24.56
CA GLY A 24 10.01 -25.66 25.10
C GLY A 24 8.93 -25.85 26.19
N ARG A 25 9.29 -25.65 27.46
CA ARG A 25 8.35 -25.75 28.61
C ARG A 25 7.90 -24.40 29.16
N ALA A 26 8.35 -23.32 28.52
CA ALA A 26 8.08 -21.98 29.00
C ALA A 26 6.57 -21.69 28.96
N ARG A 27 6.05 -21.19 30.09
CA ARG A 27 4.68 -20.68 30.18
C ARG A 27 4.74 -19.18 29.89
N LEU A 28 3.99 -18.75 28.88
CA LEU A 28 3.74 -17.33 28.67
C LEU A 28 2.66 -16.92 29.68
N ASP A 29 3.00 -16.02 30.59
CA ASP A 29 2.00 -15.39 31.45
C ASP A 29 1.09 -14.48 30.60
N ALA A 30 -0.13 -14.20 31.08
CA ALA A 30 -1.15 -13.43 30.34
C ALA A 30 -0.71 -11.99 29.98
N SER A 31 0.37 -11.50 30.58
CA SER A 31 1.01 -10.22 30.24
C SER A 31 1.88 -10.26 28.97
N ALA A 32 2.16 -11.44 28.41
CA ALA A 32 2.94 -11.58 27.18
C ALA A 32 2.17 -11.07 25.96
N SER A 33 2.65 -9.95 25.39
CA SER A 33 2.09 -9.38 24.15
C SER A 33 2.58 -10.17 22.93
N VAL A 34 1.76 -11.12 22.46
CA VAL A 34 2.01 -11.84 21.20
C VAL A 34 1.55 -10.96 20.03
N VAL A 35 2.51 -10.42 19.27
CA VAL A 35 2.21 -9.72 18.01
C VAL A 35 1.98 -10.78 16.93
N GLN A 36 0.71 -11.00 16.59
CA GLN A 36 0.32 -12.01 15.62
C GLN A 36 0.74 -11.56 14.21
N SER A 37 1.67 -12.32 13.59
CA SER A 37 2.13 -12.03 12.24
C SER A 37 1.00 -12.27 11.24
N THR A 38 0.49 -11.21 10.62
CA THR A 38 -0.52 -11.33 9.58
C THR A 38 0.14 -11.75 8.26
N ASN A 39 0.35 -13.05 8.08
CA ASN A 39 0.67 -13.60 6.76
C ASN A 39 -0.52 -13.35 5.82
N ARG A 40 -0.41 -12.34 4.95
CA ARG A 40 -1.34 -12.16 3.82
C ARG A 40 -0.98 -13.16 2.74
N THR A 41 -1.57 -14.35 2.81
CA THR A 41 -1.67 -15.26 1.67
C THR A 41 -2.47 -14.58 0.57
N ALA A 42 -1.79 -14.22 -0.52
CA ALA A 42 -2.43 -13.87 -1.78
C ALA A 42 -3.04 -15.14 -2.38
N SER A 43 -4.31 -15.40 -2.09
CA SER A 43 -5.08 -16.43 -2.79
C SER A 43 -5.98 -15.77 -3.84
N ASN A 44 -5.48 -15.78 -5.07
CA ASN A 44 -6.26 -15.64 -6.29
C ASN A 44 -7.31 -16.75 -6.34
N SER A 45 -8.58 -16.41 -6.53
CA SER A 45 -9.61 -17.31 -7.07
C SER A 45 -10.72 -16.49 -7.72
N ALA A 46 -10.67 -16.48 -9.06
CA ALA A 46 -11.65 -16.23 -10.12
C ALA A 46 -12.96 -15.44 -9.85
N PRO A 47 -13.46 -14.78 -10.91
CA PRO A 47 -14.82 -15.07 -11.32
C PRO A 47 -14.94 -15.49 -12.79
N ALA A 48 -16.03 -16.23 -13.00
CA ALA A 48 -16.42 -16.90 -14.22
C ALA A 48 -16.55 -16.00 -15.45
N ALA A 49 -16.22 -16.58 -16.60
CA ALA A 49 -16.53 -16.05 -17.93
C ALA A 49 -18.05 -15.95 -18.14
N ARG A 50 -18.52 -14.79 -18.63
CA ARG A 50 -19.65 -14.71 -19.57
C ARG A 50 -19.42 -13.57 -20.57
N THR A 51 -19.44 -13.99 -21.83
CA THR A 51 -19.38 -13.23 -23.08
C THR A 51 -20.39 -12.09 -23.16
N SER A 52 -19.93 -10.90 -23.56
CA SER A 52 -20.74 -9.95 -24.34
C SER A 52 -19.85 -9.08 -25.25
N LEU A 53 -20.27 -9.01 -26.51
CA LEU A 53 -19.66 -8.36 -27.68
C LEU A 53 -19.67 -6.82 -27.59
N PRO A 54 -18.92 -6.10 -28.45
CA PRO A 54 -18.60 -4.69 -28.26
C PRO A 54 -19.72 -3.77 -28.74
N THR A 55 -20.11 -2.82 -27.90
CA THR A 55 -20.91 -1.65 -28.32
C THR A 55 -20.09 -0.40 -28.05
N LEU A 56 -19.58 0.18 -29.13
CA LEU A 56 -19.08 1.56 -29.18
C LEU A 56 -20.29 2.51 -29.07
N ALA A 57 -20.50 3.14 -27.92
CA ALA A 57 -21.26 4.37 -27.81
C ALA A 57 -20.96 5.11 -26.49
N SER A 58 -20.12 6.13 -26.65
CA SER A 58 -20.01 7.41 -25.96
C SER A 58 -20.71 7.66 -24.61
N ALA A 59 -19.87 8.24 -23.73
CA ALA A 59 -20.19 9.36 -22.84
C ALA A 59 -21.04 9.06 -21.60
N ALA A 60 -20.39 8.44 -20.61
CA ALA A 60 -20.64 8.75 -19.21
C ALA A 60 -19.34 9.34 -18.61
N THR A 61 -19.21 10.64 -18.79
CA THR A 61 -18.56 11.61 -17.90
C THR A 61 -17.48 11.05 -16.97
N GLN A 62 -16.35 10.70 -17.58
CA GLN A 62 -15.07 10.76 -16.91
C GLN A 62 -14.71 12.22 -16.75
N THR A 63 -15.37 12.87 -15.77
CA THR A 63 -14.78 14.01 -15.11
C THR A 63 -13.62 13.46 -14.30
N SER A 64 -12.49 13.22 -14.97
CA SER A 64 -11.23 13.55 -14.37
C SER A 64 -11.24 15.07 -14.21
N PRO A 65 -11.29 15.64 -13.00
CA PRO A 65 -10.68 16.92 -12.80
C PRO A 65 -9.18 16.68 -12.87
N ALA A 66 -8.66 16.59 -14.08
CA ALA A 66 -7.29 16.97 -14.34
C ALA A 66 -7.23 18.48 -14.11
N LEU A 67 -7.14 18.91 -12.85
CA LEU A 67 -6.57 20.18 -12.38
C LEU A 67 -6.64 20.30 -10.84
N ALA A 68 -6.15 19.31 -10.11
CA ALA A 68 -5.67 19.51 -8.73
C ALA A 68 -4.75 18.35 -8.37
N GLY A 69 -3.45 18.58 -8.29
CA GLY A 69 -2.48 17.62 -7.76
C GLY A 69 -2.74 17.35 -6.28
N GLY A 70 -3.80 16.61 -5.99
CA GLY A 70 -4.26 16.32 -4.64
C GLY A 70 -3.21 15.57 -3.85
N VAL A 71 -3.16 15.85 -2.56
CA VAL A 71 -2.30 15.16 -1.61
C VAL A 71 -3.04 13.94 -1.09
N ARG A 72 -2.38 12.79 -1.01
CA ARG A 72 -2.99 11.56 -0.49
C ARG A 72 -2.46 11.24 0.89
N GLY A 73 -3.34 11.24 1.88
CA GLY A 73 -3.08 10.79 3.24
C GLY A 73 -3.31 9.29 3.42
N ASN A 74 -2.49 8.68 4.29
CA ASN A 74 -2.74 7.37 4.87
C ASN A 74 -3.34 7.55 6.26
N ARG A 75 -4.63 7.23 6.41
CA ARG A 75 -5.38 7.39 7.68
C ARG A 75 -4.79 6.61 8.85
N ARG A 76 -4.09 5.51 8.58
CA ARG A 76 -3.51 4.64 9.62
C ARG A 76 -2.26 5.25 10.27
N SER A 77 -1.48 6.00 9.51
CA SER A 77 -0.19 6.54 9.95
C SER A 77 -0.18 8.07 10.04
N ASN A 78 -1.25 8.74 9.63
CA ASN A 78 -1.33 10.19 9.47
C ASN A 78 -0.17 10.74 8.63
N ILE A 79 0.25 9.99 7.60
CA ILE A 79 1.30 10.45 6.67
C ILE A 79 0.65 10.79 5.34
N TYR A 80 1.01 11.91 4.74
CA TYR A 80 0.58 12.30 3.41
C TYR A 80 1.70 12.25 2.39
N HIS A 81 1.31 12.01 1.14
CA HIS A 81 2.15 11.96 -0.03
C HIS A 81 1.65 12.95 -1.08
N ARG A 82 2.58 13.70 -1.66
CA ARG A 82 2.33 14.54 -2.83
C ARG A 82 2.42 13.71 -4.12
N PRO A 83 1.88 14.19 -5.25
CA PRO A 83 1.99 13.48 -6.53
C PRO A 83 3.44 13.25 -6.99
N ASP A 84 4.40 14.06 -6.55
CA ASP A 84 5.84 13.88 -6.78
C ASP A 84 6.49 12.74 -5.99
N CYS A 85 5.81 12.17 -4.99
CA CYS A 85 6.44 11.20 -4.10
C CYS A 85 6.41 9.76 -4.64
N PRO A 86 7.48 8.97 -4.47
CA PRO A 86 7.57 7.58 -4.94
C PRO A 86 6.60 6.60 -4.24
N SER A 87 5.97 7.02 -3.14
CA SER A 87 4.94 6.22 -2.43
C SER A 87 3.52 6.71 -2.66
N TYR A 88 3.30 7.68 -3.55
CA TYR A 88 1.98 8.28 -3.76
C TYR A 88 0.88 7.27 -4.10
N ASN A 89 1.20 6.27 -4.93
CA ASN A 89 0.26 5.22 -5.34
C ASN A 89 0.26 3.99 -4.41
N ARG A 90 1.17 3.91 -3.43
CA ARG A 90 1.29 2.76 -2.52
C ARG A 90 0.25 2.76 -1.39
N ILE A 91 -0.47 3.86 -1.19
CA ILE A 91 -1.55 3.93 -0.21
C ILE A 91 -2.77 3.16 -0.75
N GLY A 92 -3.12 2.04 -0.14
CA GLY A 92 -4.33 1.28 -0.53
C GLY A 92 -5.61 2.08 -0.34
N ALA A 93 -6.62 1.85 -1.19
CA ALA A 93 -7.87 2.61 -1.23
C ALA A 93 -8.55 2.73 0.15
N ASN A 94 -8.57 1.65 0.94
CA ASN A 94 -9.18 1.61 2.27
C ASN A 94 -8.56 2.60 3.27
N ASN A 95 -7.27 2.89 3.12
CA ASN A 95 -6.51 3.79 4.00
C ASN A 95 -6.28 5.16 3.38
N ARG A 96 -6.70 5.37 2.12
CA ARG A 96 -6.46 6.60 1.38
C ARG A 96 -7.46 7.67 1.80
N VAL A 97 -6.95 8.87 2.01
CA VAL A 97 -7.74 10.10 2.22
C VAL A 97 -7.21 11.11 1.21
N GLU A 98 -8.08 11.67 0.38
CA GLU A 98 -7.70 12.67 -0.60
C GLU A 98 -7.85 14.07 -0.02
N PHE A 99 -6.80 14.87 -0.15
CA PHE A 99 -6.74 16.25 0.31
C PHE A 99 -6.51 17.18 -0.89
N PRO A 100 -7.09 18.38 -0.88
CA PRO A 100 -6.90 19.35 -1.95
C PRO A 100 -5.47 19.95 -1.95
N SER A 101 -4.78 19.97 -0.81
CA SER A 101 -3.43 20.53 -0.68
C SER A 101 -2.67 19.93 0.51
N ALA A 102 -1.35 20.18 0.55
CA ALA A 102 -0.50 19.81 1.68
C ALA A 102 -0.92 20.51 2.98
N GLN A 103 -1.27 21.81 2.91
CA GLN A 103 -1.78 22.55 4.05
C GLN A 103 -3.07 21.93 4.61
N ALA A 104 -4.00 21.48 3.76
CA ALA A 104 -5.21 20.82 4.21
C ALA A 104 -4.90 19.49 4.94
N ALA A 105 -3.93 18.73 4.45
CA ALA A 105 -3.48 17.51 5.12
C ALA A 105 -2.83 17.82 6.48
N ILE A 106 -1.98 18.85 6.56
CA ILE A 106 -1.35 19.29 7.81
C ILE A 106 -2.39 19.79 8.82
N ALA A 107 -3.38 20.57 8.38
CA ALA A 107 -4.48 21.03 9.22
C ALA A 107 -5.33 19.85 9.75
N ALA A 108 -5.47 18.78 8.96
CA ALA A 108 -6.09 17.53 9.38
C ALA A 108 -5.18 16.64 10.25
N GLY A 109 -3.99 17.11 10.64
CA GLY A 109 -3.04 16.40 11.51
C GLY A 109 -2.12 15.41 10.80
N TYR A 110 -1.98 15.49 9.47
CA TYR A 110 -1.09 14.62 8.69
C TYR A 110 0.31 15.23 8.52
N ARG A 111 1.32 14.36 8.46
CA ARG A 111 2.73 14.72 8.32
C ARG A 111 3.26 14.29 6.95
N LEU A 112 4.22 15.04 6.39
CA LEU A 112 4.83 14.68 5.11
C LEU A 112 5.61 13.36 5.23
N ALA A 113 5.51 12.48 4.23
CA ALA A 113 6.30 11.27 4.21
C ALA A 113 7.80 11.57 4.10
N GLY A 114 8.63 10.95 4.94
CA GLY A 114 10.09 11.18 4.94
C GLY A 114 10.80 10.73 3.65
N ASN A 115 10.12 9.98 2.79
CA ASN A 115 10.60 9.56 1.48
C ASN A 115 10.07 10.42 0.32
N CYS A 116 9.31 11.48 0.61
CA CYS A 116 9.05 12.56 -0.32
C CYS A 116 10.29 13.49 -0.31
N ARG A 117 11.01 13.56 -1.44
CA ARG A 117 12.18 14.42 -1.65
C ARG A 117 12.03 15.15 -2.98
#